data_AF-A0A9P3ZHJ9-F1
#
_entry.id   AF-A0A9P3ZHJ9-F1
#
_cell.length_a   1.000
_cell.length_b   1.000
_cell.length_c   1.000
_cell.angle_alpha   90.00
_cell.angle_beta   90.00
_cell.angle_gamma   90.00
#
_symmetry.space_group_name_H-M   'P 1'
#
loop_
_entity.id
_entity.type
_entity.pdbx_description
1 polymer ?
#
loop_
_entity_poly.entity_id
_entity_poly.type
_entity_poly.pdbx_seq_one_letter_code
_entity_poly.pdbx_strand_id
1 'polypeptide(L)'
;MTHYTTTACILLAATAAAAALFIRRAAIYRRRSHRAGTAPQPQPRPDTAQDDGYRRRYVLNRWDGAFRSGKTVRIRPEHYERLRQITARSGAVSMIAYVDNVLHAHFEDYAESIDRYCRSRNPSRGRKQWTR
;
A
#
# COMPACT_ATOMS: atom_id res chain seq x y z
N MET A 1 -21.55 32.46 -42.50
CA MET A 1 -20.14 32.25 -42.06
C MET A 1 -19.86 32.72 -40.63
N THR A 2 -20.66 33.60 -40.03
CA THR A 2 -20.47 34.16 -38.68
C THR A 2 -20.82 33.22 -37.52
N HIS A 3 -21.70 32.23 -37.73
CA HIS A 3 -22.08 31.29 -36.67
C HIS A 3 -20.95 30.31 -36.31
N TYR A 4 -20.22 29.80 -37.30
CA TYR A 4 -19.07 28.91 -37.08
C TYR A 4 -17.93 29.60 -36.32
N THR A 5 -17.68 30.87 -36.62
CA THR A 5 -16.66 31.67 -35.90
C THR A 5 -17.07 31.90 -34.46
N THR A 6 -18.35 32.18 -34.18
CA THR A 6 -18.83 32.36 -32.80
C THR A 6 -18.76 31.06 -31.99
N THR A 7 -19.16 29.92 -32.55
CA THR A 7 -19.10 28.63 -31.84
C THR A 7 -17.66 28.18 -31.62
N ALA A 8 -16.76 28.41 -32.58
CA ALA A 8 -15.34 28.10 -32.42
C ALA A 8 -14.69 28.96 -31.32
N CYS A 9 -15.00 30.25 -31.24
CA CYS A 9 -14.51 31.13 -30.18
C CYS A 9 -15.02 30.72 -28.79
N ILE A 10 -16.28 30.31 -28.66
CA ILE A 10 -16.85 29.85 -27.38
C ILE A 10 -16.16 28.56 -26.91
N LEU A 11 -15.92 27.60 -27.82
CA LEU A 11 -15.25 26.34 -27.49
C LEU A 11 -13.78 26.56 -27.10
N LEU A 12 -13.06 27.46 -27.79
CA LEU A 12 -11.69 27.83 -27.43
C LEU A 12 -11.63 28.53 -26.06
N ALA A 13 -12.56 29.44 -25.78
CA ALA A 13 -12.62 30.11 -24.49
C ALA A 13 -12.94 29.14 -23.34
N ALA A 14 -13.86 28.19 -23.57
CA ALA A 14 -14.25 27.19 -22.57
C ALA A 14 -13.10 26.22 -22.23
N THR A 15 -12.37 25.75 -23.24
CA THR A 15 -11.21 24.85 -23.03
C THR A 15 -10.06 25.57 -22.32
N ALA A 16 -9.79 26.83 -22.68
CA ALA A 16 -8.79 27.65 -21.99
C ALA A 16 -9.16 27.90 -20.51
N ALA A 17 -10.43 28.17 -20.21
CA ALA A 17 -10.90 28.36 -18.83
C ALA A 17 -10.77 27.09 -17.98
N ALA A 18 -11.13 25.93 -18.55
CA ALA A 18 -10.97 24.63 -17.88
C ALA A 18 -9.49 24.31 -17.59
N ALA A 19 -8.60 24.56 -18.56
CA ALA A 19 -7.16 24.39 -18.39
C ALA A 19 -6.60 25.32 -17.30
N ALA A 20 -7.01 26.58 -17.29
CA ALA A 20 -6.60 27.54 -16.26
C ALA A 20 -7.05 27.13 -14.85
N LEU A 21 -8.27 26.58 -14.71
CA LEU A 21 -8.77 26.03 -13.44
C LEU A 21 -7.95 24.83 -12.98
N PHE A 22 -7.58 23.93 -13.90
CA PHE A 22 -6.78 22.75 -13.58
C PHE A 22 -5.36 23.14 -13.15
N ILE A 23 -4.73 24.08 -13.85
CA ILE A 23 -3.41 24.63 -13.49
C ILE A 23 -3.47 25.35 -12.14
N ARG A 24 -4.50 26.16 -11.89
CA ARG A 24 -4.70 26.81 -10.58
C ARG A 24 -4.87 25.78 -9.46
N ARG A 25 -5.69 24.74 -9.67
CA ARG A 25 -5.85 23.65 -8.68
C ARG A 25 -4.54 22.90 -8.44
N ALA A 26 -3.79 22.57 -9.49
CA ALA A 26 -2.48 21.94 -9.37
C ALA A 26 -1.45 22.83 -8.68
N ALA A 27 -1.48 24.15 -8.90
CA ALA A 27 -0.62 25.11 -8.22
C ALA A 27 -0.99 25.25 -6.73
N ILE A 28 -2.28 25.26 -6.38
CA ILE A 28 -2.74 25.30 -4.98
C ILE A 28 -2.38 24.00 -4.26
N TYR A 29 -2.56 22.84 -4.90
CA TYR A 29 -2.13 21.55 -4.37
C TYR A 29 -0.64 21.56 -4.08
N ARG A 30 0.21 21.92 -5.07
CA ARG A 30 1.67 22.05 -4.88
C ARG A 30 2.04 23.01 -3.76
N ARG A 31 1.39 24.18 -3.67
CA ARG A 31 1.64 25.15 -2.59
C ARG A 31 1.27 24.61 -1.20
N ARG A 32 0.23 23.77 -1.11
CA ARG A 32 -0.17 23.10 0.14
C ARG A 32 0.80 22.00 0.52
N SER A 33 1.34 21.27 -0.47
CA SER A 33 2.42 20.29 -0.27
C SER A 33 3.72 20.95 0.20
N HIS A 34 4.10 22.08 -0.40
CA HIS A 34 5.35 22.77 -0.06
C HIS A 34 5.27 23.60 1.24
N ARG A 35 4.10 24.15 1.62
CA ARG A 35 3.92 24.84 2.92
C ARG A 35 3.92 23.91 4.13
N ALA A 36 3.73 22.60 3.94
CA ALA A 36 3.93 21.59 5.00
C ALA A 36 5.42 21.27 5.25
N GLY A 37 6.34 21.80 4.42
CA GLY A 37 7.78 21.50 4.47
C GLY A 37 8.67 22.66 4.95
N THR A 38 8.13 23.67 5.62
CA THR A 38 8.92 24.83 6.10
C THR A 38 8.77 25.09 7.61
N ALA A 39 8.54 24.04 8.39
CA ALA A 39 9.04 23.99 9.76
C ALA A 39 10.43 23.34 9.71
N PRO A 40 11.41 23.72 10.55
CA PRO A 40 12.70 23.05 10.59
C PRO A 40 12.48 21.59 11.00
N GLN A 41 12.36 20.72 10.00
CA GLN A 41 12.24 19.29 10.20
C GLN A 41 13.61 18.82 10.68
N PRO A 42 13.71 18.13 11.83
CA PRO A 42 14.92 17.41 12.17
C PRO A 42 15.26 16.53 10.96
N GLN A 43 16.49 16.63 10.45
CA GLN A 43 16.94 15.83 9.31
C GLN A 43 16.45 14.38 9.50
N PRO A 44 15.71 13.80 8.53
CA PRO A 44 15.31 12.41 8.64
C PRO A 44 16.60 11.62 8.71
N ARG A 45 16.81 10.91 9.83
CA ARG A 45 17.89 9.94 9.92
C ARG A 45 17.69 8.97 8.73
N PRO A 46 18.76 8.49 8.08
CA PRO A 46 18.64 7.56 6.95
C PRO A 46 17.80 6.30 7.26
N ASP A 47 17.57 5.98 8.53
CA ASP A 47 16.62 4.94 8.99
C ASP A 47 15.14 5.23 8.71
N THR A 48 14.71 6.49 8.64
CA THR A 48 13.27 6.84 8.68
C THR A 48 12.50 6.39 7.43
N ALA A 49 13.12 6.44 6.24
CA ALA A 49 12.47 6.06 4.99
C ALA A 49 12.33 4.54 4.80
N GLN A 50 13.30 3.76 5.31
CA GLN A 50 13.23 2.30 5.30
C GLN A 50 12.28 1.78 6.40
N ASP A 51 12.26 2.45 7.56
CA ASP A 51 11.32 2.21 8.65
C ASP A 51 9.85 2.44 8.22
N ASP A 52 9.60 3.43 7.36
CA ASP A 52 8.26 3.70 6.83
C ASP A 52 7.71 2.56 5.95
N GLY A 53 8.55 1.95 5.09
CA GLY A 53 8.13 0.86 4.20
C GLY A 53 7.76 -0.40 4.97
N TYR A 54 8.61 -0.80 5.92
CA TYR A 54 8.34 -1.93 6.81
C TYR A 54 7.07 -1.69 7.62
N ARG A 55 6.97 -0.53 8.26
CA ARG A 55 5.85 -0.20 9.13
C ARG A 55 4.54 -0.16 8.35
N ARG A 56 4.53 0.37 7.13
CA ARG A 56 3.35 0.32 6.25
C ARG A 56 2.97 -1.11 5.88
N ARG A 57 3.93 -1.94 5.45
CA ARG A 57 3.66 -3.29 4.95
C ARG A 57 3.23 -4.26 6.04
N TYR A 58 3.81 -4.17 7.24
CA TYR A 58 3.65 -5.19 8.28
C TYR A 58 2.90 -4.73 9.53
N VAL A 59 2.92 -3.43 9.86
CA VAL A 59 2.41 -2.92 11.15
C VAL A 59 1.14 -2.08 10.99
N LEU A 60 1.03 -1.26 9.95
CA LEU A 60 -0.12 -0.37 9.74
C LEU A 60 -1.17 -0.96 8.81
N ASN A 61 -0.81 -1.98 8.01
CA ASN A 61 -1.75 -2.67 7.15
C ASN A 61 -2.72 -3.49 8.03
N ARG A 62 -3.90 -2.94 8.30
CA ARG A 62 -4.92 -3.62 9.08
C ARG A 62 -5.89 -4.29 8.11
N TRP A 63 -6.00 -5.61 8.18
CA TRP A 63 -7.13 -6.29 7.56
C TRP A 63 -8.36 -6.02 8.42
N ASP A 64 -9.37 -5.37 7.83
CA ASP A 64 -10.53 -4.80 8.52
C ASP A 64 -11.57 -5.83 8.99
N GLY A 65 -11.16 -7.10 9.13
CA GLY A 65 -12.00 -8.18 9.64
C GLY A 65 -11.43 -8.80 10.90
N ALA A 66 -12.28 -9.07 11.88
CA ALA A 66 -11.92 -9.97 12.96
C ALA A 66 -11.77 -11.39 12.38
N PHE A 67 -10.57 -11.74 11.91
CA PHE A 67 -10.27 -13.09 11.46
C PHE A 67 -10.47 -14.05 12.64
N ARG A 68 -11.25 -15.10 12.40
CA ARG A 68 -11.54 -16.18 13.35
C ARG A 68 -11.42 -17.48 12.58
N SER A 69 -10.43 -18.29 12.96
CA SER A 69 -10.22 -19.64 12.42
C SER A 69 -9.96 -20.58 13.57
N GLY A 70 -10.52 -21.79 13.50
CA GLY A 70 -10.22 -22.86 14.46
C GLY A 70 -8.89 -23.58 14.18
N LYS A 71 -8.16 -23.20 13.12
CA LYS A 71 -6.88 -23.83 12.75
C LYS A 71 -5.75 -23.21 13.56
N THR A 72 -4.96 -24.06 14.20
CA THR A 72 -3.78 -23.66 14.99
C THR A 72 -2.50 -24.14 14.34
N VAL A 73 -1.49 -23.26 14.26
CA VAL A 73 -0.14 -23.59 13.77
C VAL A 73 0.83 -23.53 14.94
N ARG A 74 1.68 -24.55 15.11
CA ARG A 74 2.73 -24.55 16.14
C ARG A 74 3.91 -23.72 15.63
N ILE A 75 4.32 -22.73 16.42
CA ILE A 75 5.47 -21.87 16.14
C ILE A 75 6.55 -22.17 17.17
N ARG A 76 7.83 -22.17 16.75
CA ARG A 76 8.95 -22.36 17.68
C ARG A 76 9.01 -21.20 18.69
N PRO A 77 9.35 -21.46 19.97
CA PRO A 77 9.32 -20.43 21.01
C PRO A 77 10.11 -19.16 20.67
N GLU A 78 11.28 -19.30 20.05
CA GLU A 78 12.15 -18.19 19.64
C GLU A 78 11.49 -17.25 18.62
N HIS A 79 10.68 -17.78 17.71
CA HIS A 79 9.93 -16.98 16.75
C HIS A 79 8.73 -16.33 17.42
N TYR A 80 8.03 -17.07 18.29
CA TYR A 80 6.90 -16.53 19.03
C TYR A 80 7.30 -15.31 19.86
N GLU A 81 8.43 -15.39 20.59
CA GLU A 81 8.89 -14.29 21.41
C GLU A 81 9.30 -13.07 20.56
N ARG A 82 9.92 -13.29 19.40
CA ARG A 82 10.21 -12.21 18.45
C ARG A 82 8.93 -11.54 17.93
N LEU A 83 7.92 -12.32 17.53
CA LEU A 83 6.63 -11.79 17.10
C LEU A 83 5.93 -11.01 18.24
N ARG A 84 6.05 -11.52 19.47
CA ARG A 84 5.49 -10.88 20.67
C ARG A 84 6.15 -9.54 20.94
N GLN A 85 7.47 -9.44 20.83
CA GLN A 85 8.18 -8.17 21.01
C GLN A 85 7.77 -7.12 19.98
N ILE A 86 7.59 -7.50 18.72
CA ILE A 86 7.18 -6.57 17.65
C ILE A 86 5.76 -6.05 17.90
N THR A 87 4.83 -6.94 18.20
CA THR A 87 3.41 -6.61 18.39
C THR A 87 3.17 -5.85 19.69
N ALA A 88 3.86 -6.21 20.78
CA ALA A 88 3.76 -5.51 22.06
C ALA A 88 4.37 -4.10 22.02
N ARG A 89 5.52 -3.91 21.34
CA ARG A 89 6.17 -2.60 21.23
C ARG A 89 5.44 -1.65 20.29
N SER A 90 4.83 -2.16 19.22
CA SER A 90 4.15 -1.31 18.24
C SER A 90 2.77 -0.86 18.72
N GLY A 91 2.02 -1.69 19.46
CA GLY A 91 0.65 -1.40 19.92
C GLY A 91 -0.38 -1.21 18.80
N ALA A 92 0.06 -1.19 17.53
CA ALA A 92 -0.74 -0.85 16.36
C ALA A 92 -1.34 -2.08 15.66
N VAL A 93 -0.76 -3.26 15.86
CA VAL A 93 -1.14 -4.49 15.18
C VAL A 93 -1.23 -5.66 16.17
N SER A 94 -2.28 -6.46 16.03
CA SER A 94 -2.42 -7.69 16.83
C SER A 94 -1.45 -8.76 16.34
N MET A 95 -1.11 -9.74 17.20
CA MET A 95 -0.28 -10.89 16.82
C MET A 95 -0.80 -11.59 15.55
N ILE A 96 -2.11 -11.83 15.50
CA ILE A 96 -2.76 -12.51 14.37
C ILE A 96 -2.59 -11.68 13.09
N ALA A 97 -2.96 -10.40 13.15
CA ALA A 97 -2.86 -9.51 11.98
C ALA A 97 -1.42 -9.32 11.51
N TYR A 98 -0.45 -9.28 12.42
CA TYR A 98 0.96 -9.17 12.05
C TYR A 98 1.46 -10.42 11.32
N VAL A 99 1.10 -11.61 11.81
CA VAL A 99 1.42 -12.87 11.13
C VAL A 99 0.76 -12.93 9.76
N ASP A 100 -0.51 -12.51 9.65
CA ASP A 100 -1.21 -12.45 8.36
C ASP A 100 -0.52 -11.50 7.38
N ASN A 101 -0.07 -10.33 7.81
CA ASN A 101 0.68 -9.39 6.96
C ASN A 101 2.00 -9.99 6.47
N VAL A 102 2.74 -10.69 7.35
CA VAL A 102 3.99 -11.36 6.98
C VAL A 102 3.73 -12.47 5.95
N LEU A 103 2.71 -13.29 6.17
CA LEU A 103 2.32 -14.34 5.23
C LEU A 103 1.85 -13.76 3.90
N HIS A 104 1.04 -12.71 3.93
CA HIS A 104 0.55 -12.05 2.72
C HIS A 104 1.69 -11.50 1.88
N ALA A 105 2.61 -10.75 2.49
CA ALA A 105 3.79 -10.24 1.81
C ALA A 105 4.66 -11.37 1.25
N HIS A 106 4.85 -12.45 2.01
CA HIS A 106 5.60 -13.61 1.53
C HIS A 106 4.93 -14.26 0.31
N PHE A 107 3.62 -14.45 0.34
CA PHE A 107 2.90 -15.03 -0.80
C PHE A 107 2.88 -14.11 -2.01
N GLU A 108 2.82 -12.80 -1.80
CA GLU A 108 2.93 -11.81 -2.86
C GLU A 108 4.33 -11.83 -3.51
N ASP A 109 5.39 -11.76 -2.71
CA ASP A 109 6.78 -11.70 -3.20
C ASP A 109 7.23 -13.01 -3.86
N TYR A 110 6.69 -14.15 -3.43
CA TYR A 110 7.15 -15.47 -3.86
C TYR A 110 6.10 -16.31 -4.60
N ALA A 111 4.99 -15.71 -5.05
CA ALA A 111 3.88 -16.41 -5.71
C ALA A 111 4.36 -17.41 -6.80
N GLU A 112 5.18 -16.95 -7.74
CA GLU A 112 5.67 -17.78 -8.84
C GLU A 112 6.61 -18.90 -8.37
N SER A 113 7.44 -18.62 -7.36
CA SER A 113 8.39 -19.58 -6.82
C SER A 113 7.67 -20.70 -6.06
N ILE A 114 6.66 -20.32 -5.27
CA ILE A 114 5.77 -21.26 -4.57
C ILE A 114 5.03 -22.11 -5.60
N ASP A 115 4.43 -21.51 -6.63
CA ASP A 115 3.71 -22.24 -7.68
C ASP A 115 4.61 -23.20 -8.45
N ARG A 116 5.85 -22.80 -8.73
CA ARG A 116 6.85 -23.68 -9.37
C ARG A 116 7.19 -24.87 -8.47
N TYR A 117 7.44 -24.61 -7.18
CA TYR A 117 7.76 -25.64 -6.19
C TYR A 117 6.60 -26.62 -5.96
N CYS A 118 5.38 -26.11 -5.85
CA CYS A 118 4.20 -26.95 -5.66
C CYS A 118 3.90 -27.82 -6.89
N ARG A 119 4.08 -27.29 -8.10
CA ARG A 119 3.90 -28.06 -9.35
C ARG A 119 4.95 -29.14 -9.53
N SER A 120 6.23 -28.85 -9.26
CA SER A 120 7.29 -29.85 -9.40
C SER A 120 7.12 -31.03 -8.44
N ARG A 121 6.47 -30.80 -7.29
CA ARG A 121 6.24 -31.83 -6.26
C ARG A 121 4.87 -32.51 -6.35
N ASN A 122 3.91 -31.93 -7.08
CA ASN A 122 2.57 -32.50 -7.24
C ASN A 122 1.97 -32.18 -8.62
N PRO A 123 2.50 -32.80 -9.71
CA PRO A 123 2.09 -32.48 -11.08
C PRO A 123 0.61 -32.77 -11.39
N SER A 124 -0.04 -33.60 -10.58
CA SER A 124 -1.46 -34.00 -10.70
C SER A 124 -2.47 -33.02 -10.09
N ARG A 125 -2.06 -32.01 -9.32
CA ARG A 125 -2.97 -30.97 -8.76
C ARG A 125 -2.91 -29.69 -9.58
N GLY A 126 -3.57 -29.72 -10.75
CA GLY A 126 -3.76 -28.55 -11.61
C GLY A 126 -4.47 -27.40 -10.89
N ARG A 127 -3.93 -26.18 -11.11
CA ARG A 127 -4.42 -24.83 -10.75
C ARG A 127 -5.65 -24.77 -9.84
N LYS A 128 -5.43 -24.68 -8.53
CA LYS A 128 -6.38 -24.01 -7.64
C LYS A 128 -5.94 -22.56 -7.53
N GLN A 129 -6.63 -21.72 -8.28
CA GLN A 129 -6.44 -20.26 -8.28
C GLN A 129 -6.80 -19.78 -6.88
N TRP A 130 -5.83 -19.24 -6.13
CA TRP A 130 -6.12 -18.55 -4.88
C TRP A 130 -6.86 -17.27 -5.26
N THR A 131 -8.16 -17.21 -4.98
CA THR A 131 -8.98 -16.03 -5.26
C THR A 131 -8.55 -14.90 -4.35
N ARG A 132 -8.31 -13.74 -4.99
CA ARG A 132 -7.90 -12.46 -4.41
C ARG A 132 -8.98 -11.86 -3.52
#